data_AF-A0A950MGU9-F1
#
_entry.id   AF-A0A950MGU9-F1
#
_cell.length_a   1.000
_cell.length_b   1.000
_cell.length_c   1.000
_cell.angle_alpha   90.00
_cell.angle_beta   90.00
_cell.angle_gamma   90.00
#
_symmetry.space_group_name_H-M   'P 1'
#
loop_
_entity.id
_entity.type
_entity.pdbx_description
1 polymer ?
#
loop_
_entity_poly.entity_id
_entity_poly.type
_entity_poly.pdbx_seq_one_letter_code
_entity_poly.pdbx_strand_id
1 'polypeptide(L)'
;MVCSHSPRATRRSTFSRLQLLAAAVALTVAALLPHAALAADRDSVERGRAAARGILLLRDPRACGIALLRARCKSDAEQFLNGRGDADFQKVPKIGPHPASGLITFVTDGDREAFDFALQWFNNTQSTSVMWGADPRDAALYDAGIEDVFLPAAPRNGPVGVPPEILENLALVPVGDLANHVASIPSGTLPLDVAPIRAGAQGPNGLVRLPPGARAFAHDLVAALDAAVPPPPLATITYPDGAVGDARFGIVVATVMELIDSPDWLAQADAQRFVDDYLDRMRILAPDRADEIASLRPQLRGDRSYDHDAAGRANSALVGEIVKAQSARGKRIAVAMAATQMTYSASILRDQPSAGELAKVLAASDELDAIPGFQSARIAAGAVAPSDWAAHYRMGVRFVDLIMKGGSN
;
A
#
# COMPACT_ATOMS: atom_id res chain seq x y z
N MET A 1 61.79 59.17 -38.86
CA MET A 1 61.20 59.61 -37.58
C MET A 1 59.96 58.76 -37.33
N VAL A 2 60.02 57.90 -36.32
CA VAL A 2 59.01 56.86 -36.02
C VAL A 2 57.90 57.48 -35.17
N CYS A 3 56.65 57.45 -35.63
CA CYS A 3 55.49 57.77 -34.81
C CYS A 3 54.91 56.47 -34.23
N SER A 4 55.05 56.33 -32.91
CA SER A 4 54.44 55.28 -32.08
C SER A 4 52.95 55.58 -31.86
N HIS A 5 52.08 54.61 -32.08
CA HIS A 5 50.67 54.64 -31.65
C HIS A 5 50.49 53.64 -30.49
N SER A 6 50.20 54.15 -29.30
CA SER A 6 49.77 53.33 -28.15
C SER A 6 48.32 52.88 -28.32
N PRO A 7 47.99 51.59 -28.08
CA PRO A 7 46.60 51.17 -27.97
C PRO A 7 46.09 51.46 -26.55
N ARG A 8 44.95 52.16 -26.46
CA ARG A 8 44.19 52.33 -25.21
C ARG A 8 43.58 50.99 -24.80
N ALA A 9 44.03 50.45 -23.67
CA ALA A 9 43.41 49.30 -23.03
C ALA A 9 42.06 49.71 -22.40
N THR A 10 40.95 49.26 -22.98
CA THR A 10 39.63 49.31 -22.34
C THR A 10 39.57 48.30 -21.20
N ARG A 11 39.40 48.79 -19.95
CA ARG A 11 39.12 47.96 -18.77
C ARG A 11 37.87 47.12 -19.02
N ARG A 12 38.05 45.83 -19.33
CA ARG A 12 36.94 44.86 -19.36
C ARG A 12 36.42 44.67 -17.93
N SER A 13 35.18 45.10 -17.71
CA SER A 13 34.42 44.99 -16.48
C SER A 13 34.37 43.53 -15.99
N THR A 14 35.05 43.25 -14.89
CA THR A 14 34.98 41.98 -14.15
C THR A 14 33.63 41.76 -13.47
N PHE A 15 32.81 42.82 -13.34
CA PHE A 15 31.50 42.78 -12.69
C PHE A 15 30.46 41.97 -13.48
N SER A 16 30.55 41.97 -14.83
CA SER A 16 29.60 41.24 -15.69
C SER A 16 29.76 39.72 -15.60
N ARG A 17 30.99 39.22 -15.35
CA ARG A 17 31.25 37.77 -15.29
C ARG A 17 30.74 37.12 -14.02
N LEU A 18 30.82 37.83 -12.88
CA LEU A 18 30.29 37.35 -11.61
C LEU A 18 28.75 37.32 -11.60
N GLN A 19 28.09 38.26 -12.27
CA GLN A 19 26.63 38.27 -12.41
C GLN A 19 26.12 37.13 -13.31
N LEU A 20 26.84 36.82 -14.40
CA LEU A 20 26.52 35.68 -15.26
C LEU A 20 26.72 34.33 -14.55
N LEU A 21 27.76 34.21 -13.73
CA LEU A 21 28.00 33.00 -12.93
C LEU A 21 26.94 32.81 -11.84
N ALA A 22 26.55 33.89 -11.14
CA ALA A 22 25.49 33.83 -10.14
C ALA A 22 24.12 33.50 -10.76
N ALA A 23 23.80 34.07 -11.93
CA ALA A 23 22.57 33.76 -12.65
C ALA A 23 22.56 32.31 -13.18
N ALA A 24 23.69 31.82 -13.69
CA ALA A 24 23.83 30.44 -14.13
C ALA A 24 23.64 29.47 -12.96
N VAL A 25 24.33 29.69 -11.83
CA VAL A 25 24.18 28.85 -10.63
C VAL A 25 22.76 28.92 -10.07
N ALA A 26 22.12 30.08 -10.05
CA ALA A 26 20.73 30.21 -9.62
C ALA A 26 19.77 29.46 -10.56
N LEU A 27 20.02 29.45 -11.87
CA LEU A 27 19.23 28.66 -12.83
C LEU A 27 19.45 27.15 -12.65
N THR A 28 20.68 26.71 -12.41
CA THR A 28 20.96 25.28 -12.15
C THR A 28 20.36 24.83 -10.82
N VAL A 29 20.43 25.67 -9.78
CA VAL A 29 19.80 25.38 -8.49
C VAL A 29 18.28 25.39 -8.62
N ALA A 30 17.68 26.33 -9.38
CA ALA A 30 16.24 26.35 -9.63
C ALA A 30 15.76 25.16 -10.50
N ALA A 31 16.59 24.66 -11.42
CA ALA A 31 16.30 23.45 -12.20
C ALA A 31 16.50 22.16 -11.39
N LEU A 32 17.31 22.20 -10.32
CA LEU A 32 17.52 21.10 -9.38
C LEU A 32 16.56 21.14 -8.19
N LEU A 33 15.86 22.26 -7.97
CA LEU A 33 14.75 22.28 -7.02
C LEU A 33 13.66 21.40 -7.61
N PRO A 34 13.27 20.31 -6.92
CA PRO A 34 12.17 19.47 -7.36
C PRO A 34 10.96 20.39 -7.47
N HIS A 35 10.54 20.68 -8.70
CA HIS A 35 9.32 21.42 -8.93
C HIS A 35 8.24 20.56 -8.30
N ALA A 36 7.63 21.07 -7.22
CA ALA A 36 6.57 20.35 -6.54
C ALA A 36 5.55 19.95 -7.61
N ALA A 37 5.28 18.64 -7.74
CA ALA A 37 4.37 18.14 -8.76
C ALA A 37 3.05 18.93 -8.71
N LEU A 38 2.53 19.30 -9.89
CA LEU A 38 1.28 20.05 -9.98
C LEU A 38 0.16 19.26 -9.30
N ALA A 39 -0.85 19.94 -8.77
CA ALA A 39 -1.95 19.29 -8.07
C ALA A 39 -2.62 18.18 -8.92
N ALA A 40 -2.80 18.43 -10.22
CA ALA A 40 -3.35 17.45 -11.16
C ALA A 40 -2.46 16.20 -11.33
N ASP A 41 -1.13 16.36 -11.32
CA ASP A 41 -0.19 15.24 -11.40
C ASP A 41 -0.26 14.39 -10.13
N ARG A 42 -0.33 15.05 -8.97
CA ARG A 42 -0.51 14.36 -7.68
C ARG A 42 -1.80 13.56 -7.64
N ASP A 43 -2.91 14.17 -8.04
CA ASP A 43 -4.21 13.49 -8.10
C ASP A 43 -4.18 12.29 -9.04
N SER A 44 -3.47 12.40 -10.18
CA SER A 44 -3.32 11.28 -11.11
C SER A 44 -2.48 10.14 -10.53
N VAL A 45 -1.38 10.46 -9.86
CA VAL A 45 -0.54 9.47 -9.17
C VAL A 45 -1.32 8.78 -8.05
N GLU A 46 -2.05 9.53 -7.23
CA GLU A 46 -2.85 8.96 -6.14
C GLU A 46 -3.98 8.05 -6.64
N ARG A 47 -4.66 8.42 -7.74
CA ARG A 47 -5.63 7.52 -8.40
C ARG A 47 -4.97 6.23 -8.88
N GLY A 48 -3.79 6.31 -9.49
CA GLY A 48 -3.02 5.13 -9.92
C GLY A 48 -2.66 4.22 -8.74
N ARG A 49 -2.20 4.80 -7.62
CA ARG A 49 -1.90 4.07 -6.40
C ARG A 49 -3.15 3.42 -5.78
N ALA A 50 -4.27 4.15 -5.73
CA ALA A 50 -5.54 3.62 -5.23
C ALA A 50 -6.07 2.47 -6.09
N ALA A 51 -5.95 2.57 -7.42
CA ALA A 51 -6.31 1.48 -8.32
C ALA A 51 -5.40 0.24 -8.11
N ALA A 52 -4.08 0.44 -7.98
CA ALA A 52 -3.14 -0.65 -7.71
C ALA A 52 -3.44 -1.35 -6.38
N ARG A 53 -3.75 -0.59 -5.32
CA ARG A 53 -4.19 -1.13 -4.03
C ARG A 53 -5.55 -1.81 -4.13
N GLY A 54 -6.50 -1.27 -4.89
CA GLY A 54 -7.79 -1.91 -5.16
C GLY A 54 -7.64 -3.30 -5.79
N ILE A 55 -6.71 -3.45 -6.73
CA ILE A 55 -6.36 -4.75 -7.31
C ILE A 55 -5.69 -5.64 -6.25
N LEU A 56 -4.76 -5.09 -5.47
CA LEU A 56 -4.09 -5.82 -4.40
C LEU A 56 -5.08 -6.33 -3.34
N LEU A 57 -6.14 -5.57 -3.04
CA LEU A 57 -7.21 -5.94 -2.11
C LEU A 57 -7.95 -7.20 -2.55
N LEU A 58 -8.14 -7.39 -3.86
CA LEU A 58 -8.73 -8.61 -4.38
C LEU A 58 -7.80 -9.81 -4.13
N ARG A 59 -6.50 -9.64 -4.32
CA ARG A 59 -5.52 -10.72 -4.13
C ARG A 59 -5.23 -11.04 -2.66
N ASP A 60 -5.07 -9.99 -1.86
CA ASP A 60 -4.69 -10.05 -0.45
C ASP A 60 -5.58 -9.08 0.35
N PRO A 61 -6.75 -9.54 0.82
CA PRO A 61 -7.70 -8.73 1.58
C PRO A 61 -7.25 -8.45 3.02
N ARG A 62 -6.12 -9.03 3.48
CA ARG A 62 -5.71 -9.02 4.89
C ARG A 62 -5.53 -7.60 5.44
N ALA A 63 -5.05 -6.67 4.60
CA ALA A 63 -4.89 -5.27 4.99
C ALA A 63 -6.20 -4.59 5.42
N CYS A 64 -7.37 -5.02 4.92
CA CYS A 64 -8.67 -4.49 5.38
C CYS A 64 -9.05 -4.92 6.80
N GLY A 65 -8.47 -6.02 7.28
CA GLY A 65 -8.62 -6.48 8.65
C GLY A 65 -7.76 -5.70 9.65
N ILE A 66 -6.78 -4.94 9.15
CA ILE A 66 -5.91 -4.09 9.96
C ILE A 66 -6.68 -2.83 10.35
N ALA A 67 -6.94 -2.66 11.64
CA ALA A 67 -7.81 -1.60 12.14
C ALA A 67 -7.36 -0.19 11.73
N LEU A 68 -6.04 0.10 11.78
CA LEU A 68 -5.49 1.39 11.35
C LEU A 68 -5.64 1.65 9.85
N LEU A 69 -5.76 0.60 9.04
CA LEU A 69 -5.86 0.72 7.57
C LEU A 69 -7.30 0.72 7.08
N ARG A 70 -8.27 0.46 7.95
CA ARG A 70 -9.68 0.33 7.58
C ARG A 70 -10.20 1.52 6.77
N ALA A 71 -9.94 2.75 7.22
CA ALA A 71 -10.39 3.95 6.51
C ALA A 71 -9.76 4.08 5.13
N ARG A 72 -8.47 3.72 5.02
CA ARG A 72 -7.74 3.71 3.74
C ARG A 72 -8.29 2.62 2.81
N CYS A 73 -8.44 1.40 3.31
CA CYS A 73 -9.00 0.28 2.57
C CYS A 73 -10.41 0.57 2.07
N LYS A 74 -11.25 1.19 2.90
CA LYS A 74 -12.58 1.64 2.48
C LYS A 74 -12.50 2.68 1.35
N SER A 75 -11.65 3.70 1.48
CA SER A 75 -11.44 4.69 0.42
C SER A 75 -10.90 4.06 -0.87
N ASP A 76 -9.95 3.15 -0.78
CA ASP A 76 -9.38 2.46 -1.94
C ASP A 76 -10.41 1.55 -2.60
N ALA A 77 -11.24 0.84 -1.82
CA ALA A 77 -12.36 0.05 -2.33
C ALA A 77 -13.41 0.94 -3.00
N GLU A 78 -13.80 2.06 -2.40
CA GLU A 78 -14.75 3.02 -2.99
C GLU A 78 -14.21 3.64 -4.28
N GLN A 79 -12.92 4.00 -4.34
CA GLN A 79 -12.28 4.50 -5.56
C GLN A 79 -12.16 3.42 -6.62
N PHE A 80 -11.81 2.20 -6.22
CA PHE A 80 -11.77 1.04 -7.08
C PHE A 80 -13.18 0.68 -7.59
N LEU A 81 -14.24 0.93 -6.83
CA LEU A 81 -15.61 0.70 -7.26
C LEU A 81 -16.28 1.96 -7.84
N ASN A 82 -15.58 3.09 -7.96
CA ASN A 82 -16.20 4.33 -8.41
C ASN A 82 -16.70 4.17 -9.86
N GLY A 83 -18.00 4.39 -10.07
CA GLY A 83 -18.69 4.15 -11.34
C GLY A 83 -18.96 2.67 -11.64
N ARG A 84 -18.72 1.77 -10.67
CA ARG A 84 -18.86 0.31 -10.78
C ARG A 84 -19.76 -0.19 -9.65
N GLY A 85 -20.97 -0.61 -9.97
CA GLY A 85 -21.92 -1.17 -9.02
C GLY A 85 -22.21 -2.64 -9.30
N ASP A 86 -23.02 -3.26 -8.45
CA ASP A 86 -23.53 -4.63 -8.67
C ASP A 86 -24.21 -4.80 -10.05
N ALA A 87 -24.70 -3.69 -10.63
CA ALA A 87 -25.27 -3.64 -11.97
C ALA A 87 -24.27 -4.08 -13.06
N ASP A 88 -23.00 -3.75 -12.89
CA ASP A 88 -21.92 -4.11 -13.83
C ASP A 88 -21.56 -5.59 -13.72
N PHE A 89 -21.93 -6.22 -12.59
CA PHE A 89 -21.80 -7.66 -12.34
C PHE A 89 -23.12 -8.43 -12.60
N GLN A 90 -24.11 -7.86 -13.28
CA GLN A 90 -25.41 -8.54 -13.51
C GLN A 90 -25.32 -9.81 -14.35
N LYS A 91 -24.27 -9.95 -15.17
CA LYS A 91 -24.02 -11.17 -15.96
C LYS A 91 -23.42 -12.30 -15.12
N VAL A 92 -22.97 -11.99 -13.89
CA VAL A 92 -22.46 -12.96 -12.93
C VAL A 92 -23.62 -13.75 -12.34
N PRO A 93 -23.62 -15.10 -12.39
CA PRO A 93 -24.62 -15.90 -11.70
C PRO A 93 -24.69 -15.48 -10.22
N LYS A 94 -25.89 -15.24 -9.69
CA LYS A 94 -26.08 -14.82 -8.31
C LYS A 94 -25.89 -16.01 -7.36
N ILE A 95 -24.65 -16.29 -6.98
CA ILE A 95 -24.30 -17.36 -6.04
C ILE A 95 -24.03 -16.83 -4.61
N GLY A 96 -24.14 -15.51 -4.41
CA GLY A 96 -23.94 -14.84 -3.11
C GLY A 96 -24.15 -13.32 -3.24
N PRO A 97 -23.67 -12.50 -2.27
CA PRO A 97 -23.51 -11.07 -2.46
C PRO A 97 -22.65 -10.79 -3.71
N HIS A 98 -23.02 -9.76 -4.49
CA HIS A 98 -22.20 -9.36 -5.64
C HIS A 98 -20.82 -8.86 -5.17
N PRO A 99 -19.76 -8.97 -5.99
CA PRO A 99 -18.42 -8.71 -5.52
C PRO A 99 -18.15 -7.29 -4.99
N ALA A 100 -18.76 -6.28 -5.62
CA ALA A 100 -18.67 -4.90 -5.13
C ALA A 100 -19.32 -4.76 -3.75
N SER A 101 -20.56 -5.24 -3.58
CA SER A 101 -21.23 -5.29 -2.28
C SER A 101 -20.49 -6.15 -1.24
N GLY A 102 -19.91 -7.28 -1.63
CA GLY A 102 -19.15 -8.17 -0.74
C GLY A 102 -17.87 -7.51 -0.25
N LEU A 103 -17.10 -6.88 -1.14
CA LEU A 103 -15.91 -6.10 -0.76
C LEU A 103 -16.26 -4.93 0.16
N ILE A 104 -17.31 -4.16 -0.16
CA ILE A 104 -17.76 -3.06 0.70
C ILE A 104 -18.20 -3.56 2.08
N THR A 105 -18.93 -4.67 2.15
CA THR A 105 -19.35 -5.29 3.42
C THR A 105 -18.14 -5.77 4.22
N PHE A 106 -17.17 -6.41 3.57
CA PHE A 106 -15.94 -6.84 4.24
C PHE A 106 -15.12 -5.66 4.80
N VAL A 107 -14.85 -4.62 4.02
CA VAL A 107 -14.08 -3.46 4.51
C VAL A 107 -14.85 -2.65 5.57
N THR A 108 -16.17 -2.72 5.57
CA THR A 108 -17.02 -1.99 6.52
C THR A 108 -17.20 -2.76 7.82
N ASP A 109 -17.53 -4.05 7.75
CA ASP A 109 -18.02 -4.85 8.87
C ASP A 109 -17.15 -6.07 9.20
N GLY A 110 -16.07 -6.31 8.44
CA GLY A 110 -15.23 -7.48 8.59
C GLY A 110 -15.89 -8.79 8.13
N ASP A 111 -16.96 -8.71 7.34
CA ASP A 111 -17.67 -9.87 6.79
C ASP A 111 -16.86 -10.56 5.69
N ARG A 112 -15.96 -11.44 6.13
CA ARG A 112 -15.09 -12.21 5.23
C ARG A 112 -15.86 -13.25 4.40
N GLU A 113 -17.01 -13.75 4.84
CA GLU A 113 -17.76 -14.76 4.08
C GLU A 113 -18.33 -14.19 2.80
N ALA A 114 -18.93 -12.99 2.88
CA ALA A 114 -19.42 -12.27 1.71
C ALA A 114 -18.32 -12.00 0.68
N PHE A 115 -17.11 -11.67 1.15
CA PHE A 115 -15.96 -11.39 0.30
C PHE A 115 -15.29 -12.66 -0.25
N ASP A 116 -14.99 -13.66 0.58
CA ASP A 116 -14.36 -14.91 0.18
C ASP A 116 -15.21 -15.64 -0.87
N PHE A 117 -16.55 -15.56 -0.76
CA PHE A 117 -17.45 -16.12 -1.75
C PHE A 117 -17.32 -15.42 -3.12
N ALA A 118 -17.29 -14.08 -3.11
CA ALA A 118 -17.07 -13.29 -4.33
C ALA A 118 -15.68 -13.52 -4.93
N LEU A 119 -14.66 -13.66 -4.07
CA LEU A 119 -13.28 -13.90 -4.49
C LEU A 119 -13.07 -15.32 -5.02
N GLN A 120 -13.66 -16.31 -4.37
CA GLN A 120 -13.70 -17.69 -4.87
C GLN A 120 -14.31 -17.71 -6.26
N TRP A 121 -15.35 -16.91 -6.52
CA TRP A 121 -15.91 -16.80 -7.86
C TRP A 121 -14.94 -16.10 -8.82
N PHE A 122 -14.41 -14.90 -8.51
CA PHE A 122 -13.39 -14.24 -9.37
C PHE A 122 -12.24 -15.17 -9.76
N ASN A 123 -11.79 -16.02 -8.83
CA ASN A 123 -10.71 -16.98 -9.07
C ASN A 123 -11.16 -18.28 -9.78
N ASN A 124 -12.45 -18.61 -9.78
CA ASN A 124 -13.00 -19.81 -10.44
C ASN A 124 -13.75 -19.49 -11.74
N THR A 125 -13.86 -18.21 -12.10
CA THR A 125 -14.53 -17.82 -13.32
C THR A 125 -13.57 -18.03 -14.47
N GLN A 126 -13.88 -19.04 -15.29
CA GLN A 126 -13.16 -19.30 -16.53
C GLN A 126 -14.00 -18.78 -17.68
N SER A 127 -13.36 -18.00 -18.53
CA SER A 127 -13.85 -17.52 -19.80
C SER A 127 -14.20 -18.72 -20.68
N THR A 128 -15.35 -18.62 -21.31
CA THR A 128 -15.86 -19.70 -22.16
C THR A 128 -15.08 -19.78 -23.46
N SER A 129 -15.13 -20.91 -24.16
CA SER A 129 -14.56 -21.03 -25.50
C SER A 129 -15.10 -19.98 -26.49
N VAL A 130 -16.32 -19.48 -26.27
CA VAL A 130 -16.91 -18.37 -27.04
C VAL A 130 -16.24 -17.04 -26.71
N MET A 131 -15.91 -16.76 -25.45
CA MET A 131 -15.16 -15.57 -25.05
C MET A 131 -13.74 -15.61 -25.60
N TRP A 132 -13.05 -16.76 -25.46
CA TRP A 132 -11.75 -16.99 -26.09
C TRP A 132 -11.79 -16.86 -27.62
N GLY A 133 -12.90 -17.19 -28.27
CA GLY A 133 -13.08 -17.00 -29.72
C GLY A 133 -13.42 -15.56 -30.12
N ALA A 134 -13.99 -14.76 -29.22
CA ALA A 134 -14.42 -13.39 -29.49
C ALA A 134 -13.33 -12.36 -29.17
N ASP A 135 -12.69 -12.48 -27.99
CA ASP A 135 -11.57 -11.66 -27.57
C ASP A 135 -10.69 -12.45 -26.57
N PRO A 136 -9.59 -13.07 -27.04
CA PRO A 136 -8.66 -13.80 -26.19
C PRO A 136 -8.02 -12.96 -25.08
N ARG A 137 -7.93 -11.63 -25.25
CA ARG A 137 -7.36 -10.73 -24.24
C ARG A 137 -8.34 -10.54 -23.10
N ASP A 138 -9.59 -10.20 -23.41
CA ASP A 138 -10.64 -10.08 -22.39
C ASP A 138 -10.88 -11.43 -21.71
N ALA A 139 -10.85 -12.54 -22.45
CA ALA A 139 -10.97 -13.89 -21.89
C ALA A 139 -9.82 -14.23 -20.93
N ALA A 140 -8.58 -13.91 -21.28
CA ALA A 140 -7.43 -14.15 -20.42
C ALA A 140 -7.42 -13.22 -19.18
N LEU A 141 -7.82 -11.95 -19.35
CA LEU A 141 -7.95 -11.01 -18.22
C LEU A 141 -9.07 -11.47 -17.28
N TYR A 142 -10.20 -11.89 -17.83
CA TYR A 142 -11.30 -12.52 -17.11
C TYR A 142 -10.85 -13.78 -16.35
N ASP A 143 -10.06 -14.67 -16.98
CA ASP A 143 -9.44 -15.85 -16.34
C ASP A 143 -8.44 -15.50 -15.23
N ALA A 144 -7.82 -14.33 -15.32
CA ALA A 144 -6.91 -13.81 -14.30
C ALA A 144 -7.65 -13.09 -13.15
N GLY A 145 -8.99 -13.16 -13.10
CA GLY A 145 -9.83 -12.45 -12.14
C GLY A 145 -9.89 -10.93 -12.38
N ILE A 146 -9.43 -10.47 -13.54
CA ILE A 146 -9.44 -9.09 -13.98
C ILE A 146 -10.67 -8.92 -14.89
N GLU A 147 -11.85 -8.87 -14.29
CA GLU A 147 -13.09 -8.71 -15.07
C GLU A 147 -13.26 -7.31 -15.67
N ASP A 148 -12.49 -6.31 -15.22
CA ASP A 148 -12.46 -4.95 -15.78
C ASP A 148 -11.34 -4.08 -15.15
N VAL A 149 -10.06 -4.40 -15.41
CA VAL A 149 -8.99 -3.38 -15.29
C VAL A 149 -8.81 -2.72 -16.65
N PHE A 150 -9.51 -1.59 -16.77
CA PHE A 150 -9.30 -0.49 -17.71
C PHE A 150 -7.98 -0.52 -18.48
N LEU A 151 -8.05 -1.07 -19.69
CA LEU A 151 -7.25 -0.58 -20.80
C LEU A 151 -8.22 0.03 -21.81
N PRO A 152 -7.90 1.18 -22.43
CA PRO A 152 -8.77 1.80 -23.42
C PRO A 152 -9.12 0.77 -24.51
N ALA A 153 -10.42 0.68 -24.80
CA ALA A 153 -10.98 -0.29 -25.73
C ALA A 153 -10.15 -0.37 -27.04
N ALA A 154 -9.56 -1.52 -27.32
CA ALA A 154 -8.96 -1.79 -28.61
C ALA A 154 -10.06 -2.16 -29.63
N PRO A 155 -9.89 -1.86 -30.93
CA PRO A 155 -10.95 -2.11 -31.91
C PRO A 155 -11.16 -3.60 -32.17
N ARG A 156 -12.41 -4.00 -31.99
CA ARG A 156 -13.15 -5.28 -32.19
C ARG A 156 -12.74 -6.33 -33.25
N ASN A 157 -11.57 -6.38 -33.87
CA ASN A 157 -11.28 -7.40 -34.91
C ASN A 157 -9.86 -8.00 -34.84
N GLY A 158 -9.74 -9.31 -34.51
CA GLY A 158 -8.54 -10.14 -34.73
C GLY A 158 -8.62 -11.55 -34.09
N PRO A 159 -7.98 -12.61 -34.64
CA PRO A 159 -8.63 -13.92 -34.85
C PRO A 159 -8.28 -15.08 -33.88
N VAL A 160 -9.09 -16.14 -34.02
CA VAL A 160 -9.28 -17.37 -33.23
C VAL A 160 -8.12 -18.38 -33.28
N GLY A 161 -7.87 -19.01 -32.13
CA GLY A 161 -7.22 -20.32 -31.99
C GLY A 161 -5.81 -20.25 -31.41
N VAL A 162 -5.66 -20.40 -30.09
CA VAL A 162 -4.34 -20.35 -29.47
C VAL A 162 -4.17 -21.43 -28.36
N PRO A 163 -2.98 -22.06 -28.22
CA PRO A 163 -2.71 -23.22 -27.35
C PRO A 163 -2.19 -22.85 -25.93
N PRO A 164 -1.88 -23.81 -25.04
CA PRO A 164 -1.60 -23.62 -23.59
C PRO A 164 -0.48 -22.65 -23.17
N GLU A 165 0.32 -22.16 -24.10
CA GLU A 165 1.39 -21.16 -23.89
C GLU A 165 0.85 -19.74 -23.60
N ILE A 166 -0.48 -19.52 -23.68
CA ILE A 166 -1.15 -18.23 -23.41
C ILE A 166 -1.19 -17.85 -21.94
N LEU A 167 -1.15 -18.83 -21.03
CA LEU A 167 -1.22 -18.54 -19.59
C LEU A 167 0.01 -17.75 -19.09
N GLU A 168 1.15 -17.83 -19.79
CA GLU A 168 2.32 -16.97 -19.54
C GLU A 168 2.23 -15.58 -20.24
N ASN A 169 1.28 -15.39 -21.17
CA ASN A 169 1.10 -14.16 -21.96
C ASN A 169 0.25 -13.08 -21.28
N LEU A 170 -0.34 -13.35 -20.11
CA LEU A 170 -1.18 -12.41 -19.37
C LEU A 170 -0.41 -11.21 -18.78
N ALA A 171 0.91 -11.33 -18.65
CA ALA A 171 1.78 -10.23 -18.22
C ALA A 171 2.22 -9.29 -19.38
N LEU A 172 1.83 -9.56 -20.63
CA LEU A 172 2.45 -8.95 -21.82
C LEU A 172 1.63 -7.83 -22.49
N VAL A 173 0.37 -7.62 -22.13
CA VAL A 173 -0.50 -6.62 -22.80
C VAL A 173 -0.43 -5.19 -22.24
N PRO A 174 -0.02 -4.90 -20.98
CA PRO A 174 0.22 -3.51 -20.55
C PRO A 174 1.30 -2.80 -21.38
N VAL A 175 2.10 -3.54 -22.16
CA VAL A 175 3.29 -3.06 -22.86
C VAL A 175 2.97 -2.29 -24.13
N GLY A 176 1.92 -2.66 -24.87
CA GLY A 176 1.56 -1.97 -26.13
C GLY A 176 1.06 -0.54 -25.86
N ASP A 177 0.15 -0.40 -24.90
CA ASP A 177 -0.35 0.91 -24.46
C ASP A 177 0.72 1.70 -23.71
N LEU A 178 1.55 1.04 -22.88
CA LEU A 178 2.70 1.67 -22.24
C LEU A 178 3.74 2.13 -23.27
N ALA A 179 4.04 1.35 -24.30
CA ALA A 179 5.00 1.72 -25.35
C ALA A 179 4.49 2.87 -26.20
N ASN A 180 3.20 2.89 -26.55
CA ASN A 180 2.57 4.02 -27.24
C ASN A 180 2.57 5.28 -26.36
N HIS A 181 2.24 5.15 -25.08
CA HIS A 181 2.27 6.26 -24.13
C HIS A 181 3.71 6.77 -23.92
N VAL A 182 4.67 5.88 -23.73
CA VAL A 182 6.10 6.19 -23.60
C VAL A 182 6.71 6.76 -24.89
N ALA A 183 6.20 6.37 -26.06
CA ALA A 183 6.55 6.98 -27.34
C ALA A 183 5.99 8.40 -27.49
N SER A 184 4.85 8.69 -26.85
CA SER A 184 4.26 10.04 -26.81
C SER A 184 4.95 11.01 -25.84
N ILE A 185 5.73 10.48 -24.89
CA ILE A 185 6.52 11.26 -23.94
C ILE A 185 7.78 11.79 -24.66
N PRO A 186 8.06 13.11 -24.68
CA PRO A 186 9.26 13.65 -25.33
C PRO A 186 10.55 13.03 -24.80
N SER A 187 11.54 12.83 -25.66
CA SER A 187 12.86 12.33 -25.22
C SER A 187 13.50 13.30 -24.23
N GLY A 188 13.87 12.82 -23.04
CA GLY A 188 14.51 13.62 -21.99
C GLY A 188 13.57 14.22 -20.92
N THR A 189 12.25 14.03 -21.02
CA THR A 189 11.32 14.47 -19.95
C THR A 189 11.21 13.49 -18.79
N LEU A 190 11.57 12.22 -19.00
CA LEU A 190 11.69 11.24 -17.92
C LEU A 190 13.17 11.11 -17.52
N PRO A 191 13.48 10.95 -16.22
CA PRO A 191 14.83 10.68 -15.75
C PRO A 191 15.32 9.26 -16.07
N LEU A 192 14.66 8.56 -17.00
CA LEU A 192 14.83 7.13 -17.30
C LEU A 192 14.95 6.90 -18.80
N ASP A 193 15.83 5.97 -19.19
CA ASP A 193 15.95 5.53 -20.58
C ASP A 193 14.76 4.66 -20.99
N VAL A 194 13.91 5.24 -21.83
CA VAL A 194 12.72 4.60 -22.40
C VAL A 194 12.97 3.91 -23.74
N ALA A 195 14.19 4.00 -24.29
CA ALA A 195 14.53 3.41 -25.59
C ALA A 195 14.24 1.89 -25.67
N PRO A 196 14.47 1.07 -24.63
CA PRO A 196 14.11 -0.35 -24.66
C PRO A 196 12.60 -0.58 -24.80
N ILE A 197 11.77 0.25 -24.15
CA ILE A 197 10.31 0.17 -24.23
C ILE A 197 9.81 0.55 -25.63
N ARG A 198 10.39 1.60 -26.22
CA ARG A 198 10.12 2.01 -27.60
C ARG A 198 10.56 0.97 -28.64
N ALA A 199 11.61 0.21 -28.33
CA ALA A 199 12.17 -0.83 -29.19
C ALA A 199 11.48 -2.18 -29.04
N GLY A 200 10.44 -2.31 -28.20
CA GLY A 200 9.62 -3.51 -28.05
C GLY A 200 8.92 -3.89 -29.34
N ALA A 201 9.66 -4.61 -30.19
CA ALA A 201 9.22 -5.07 -31.49
C ALA A 201 8.03 -6.02 -31.34
N GLN A 202 7.03 -5.82 -32.20
CA GLN A 202 5.97 -6.80 -32.45
C GLN A 202 6.63 -8.15 -32.72
N GLY A 203 6.38 -9.14 -31.86
CA GLY A 203 6.77 -10.51 -32.12
C GLY A 203 6.01 -11.08 -33.32
N PRO A 204 6.42 -12.24 -33.86
CA PRO A 204 5.86 -12.84 -35.08
C PRO A 204 4.34 -13.16 -35.03
N ASN A 205 3.69 -12.98 -33.89
CA ASN A 205 2.25 -13.21 -33.69
C ASN A 205 1.49 -11.95 -33.20
N GLY A 206 2.04 -10.75 -33.35
CA GLY A 206 1.46 -9.52 -32.79
C GLY A 206 1.59 -9.39 -31.27
N LEU A 207 2.24 -10.35 -30.61
CA LEU A 207 2.57 -10.33 -29.18
C LEU A 207 3.76 -9.40 -28.93
N VAL A 208 3.58 -8.38 -28.08
CA VAL A 208 4.66 -7.50 -27.64
C VAL A 208 5.29 -8.13 -26.40
N ARG A 209 6.52 -8.64 -26.51
CA ARG A 209 7.30 -9.03 -25.33
C ARG A 209 7.64 -7.76 -24.55
N LEU A 210 7.44 -7.78 -23.22
CA LEU A 210 8.07 -6.81 -22.32
C LEU A 210 9.56 -6.73 -22.71
N PRO A 211 10.05 -5.56 -23.14
CA PRO A 211 11.44 -5.45 -23.54
C PRO A 211 12.35 -5.85 -22.39
N PRO A 212 13.52 -6.44 -22.66
CA PRO A 212 14.55 -6.59 -21.63
C PRO A 212 14.74 -5.24 -20.91
N GLY A 213 14.54 -5.24 -19.59
CA GLY A 213 14.62 -4.02 -18.78
C GLY A 213 13.30 -3.28 -18.52
N ALA A 214 12.17 -3.63 -19.16
CA ALA A 214 10.88 -2.95 -18.91
C ALA A 214 10.41 -3.07 -17.45
N ARG A 215 10.73 -4.18 -16.79
CA ARG A 215 10.48 -4.35 -15.36
C ARG A 215 11.38 -3.49 -14.47
N ALA A 216 12.66 -3.34 -14.84
CA ALA A 216 13.58 -2.44 -14.15
C ALA A 216 13.12 -0.99 -14.35
N PHE A 217 12.75 -0.61 -15.58
CA PHE A 217 12.16 0.68 -15.88
C PHE A 217 10.90 0.97 -15.07
N ALA A 218 9.95 0.03 -15.00
CA ALA A 218 8.72 0.23 -14.24
C ALA A 218 9.01 0.42 -12.74
N HIS A 219 9.96 -0.34 -12.20
CA HIS A 219 10.43 -0.19 -10.83
C HIS A 219 11.07 1.20 -10.61
N ASP A 220 11.96 1.63 -11.51
CA ASP A 220 12.64 2.91 -11.42
C ASP A 220 11.67 4.09 -11.61
N LEU A 221 10.64 3.92 -12.45
CA LEU A 221 9.58 4.91 -12.66
C LEU A 221 8.72 5.06 -11.40
N VAL A 222 8.30 3.95 -10.78
CA VAL A 222 7.57 3.98 -9.51
C VAL A 222 8.42 4.63 -8.42
N ALA A 223 9.70 4.26 -8.32
CA ALA A 223 10.62 4.86 -7.36
C ALA A 223 10.81 6.38 -7.60
N ALA A 224 10.93 6.82 -8.86
CA ALA A 224 11.00 8.23 -9.21
C ALA A 224 9.70 8.99 -8.88
N LEU A 225 8.54 8.38 -9.14
CA LEU A 225 7.23 8.94 -8.78
C LEU A 225 7.04 9.02 -7.27
N ASP A 226 7.47 8.02 -6.50
CA ASP A 226 7.44 8.03 -5.04
C ASP A 226 8.39 9.08 -4.45
N ALA A 227 9.52 9.35 -5.11
CA ALA A 227 10.42 10.43 -4.71
C ALA A 227 9.81 11.83 -5.01
N ALA A 228 9.16 12.00 -6.16
CA ALA A 228 8.59 13.27 -6.60
C ALA A 228 7.24 13.61 -5.95
N VAL A 229 6.39 12.60 -5.76
CA VAL A 229 5.06 12.68 -5.15
C VAL A 229 4.99 11.61 -4.07
N PRO A 230 5.56 11.83 -2.89
CA PRO A 230 5.58 10.78 -1.90
C PRO A 230 4.19 10.37 -1.44
N PRO A 231 3.92 9.06 -1.24
CA PRO A 231 2.60 8.63 -0.82
C PRO A 231 2.27 9.24 0.55
N PRO A 232 0.99 9.56 0.80
CA PRO A 232 0.57 10.00 2.11
C PRO A 232 0.94 8.93 3.15
N PRO A 233 1.31 9.33 4.38
CA PRO A 233 1.63 8.36 5.42
C PRO A 233 0.42 7.47 5.67
N LEU A 234 0.70 6.18 5.91
CA LEU A 234 -0.31 5.17 6.19
C LEU A 234 -1.24 5.60 7.33
N ALA A 235 -0.64 6.11 8.39
CA ALA A 235 -1.28 6.83 9.48
C ALA A 235 -0.25 7.77 10.13
N THR A 236 -0.67 8.94 10.58
CA THR A 236 0.17 9.81 11.42
C THR A 236 -0.18 9.57 12.87
N ILE A 237 0.76 9.03 13.65
CA ILE A 237 0.53 8.67 15.06
C ILE A 237 1.32 9.63 15.95
N THR A 238 0.62 10.33 16.84
CA THR A 238 1.26 11.09 17.92
C THR A 238 1.31 10.26 19.19
N TYR A 239 2.42 10.35 19.93
CA TYR A 239 2.62 9.59 21.16
C TYR A 239 2.68 10.55 22.37
N PRO A 240 1.52 11.02 22.89
CA PRO A 240 1.51 11.84 24.09
C PRO A 240 2.04 11.05 25.29
N ASP A 241 2.52 11.73 26.32
CA ASP A 241 2.99 11.03 27.51
C ASP A 241 1.87 10.26 28.24
N GLY A 242 2.26 9.20 28.94
CA GLY A 242 1.36 8.39 29.75
C GLY A 242 0.57 7.33 28.97
N ALA A 243 -0.61 6.98 29.47
CA ALA A 243 -1.34 5.78 29.06
C ALA A 243 -1.77 5.79 27.57
N VAL A 244 -2.15 6.95 27.04
CA VAL A 244 -2.57 7.10 25.64
C VAL A 244 -1.41 6.85 24.69
N GLY A 245 -0.22 7.42 24.94
CA GLY A 245 0.94 7.18 24.08
C GLY A 245 1.41 5.73 24.12
N ASP A 246 1.40 5.11 25.30
CA ASP A 246 1.72 3.70 25.47
C ASP A 246 0.74 2.81 24.68
N ALA A 247 -0.56 3.10 24.77
CA ALA A 247 -1.59 2.36 24.03
C ALA A 247 -1.47 2.56 22.51
N ARG A 248 -1.25 3.78 22.03
CA ARG A 248 -1.04 4.06 20.60
C ARG A 248 0.19 3.34 20.07
N PHE A 249 1.26 3.24 20.86
CA PHE A 249 2.41 2.40 20.48
C PHE A 249 2.04 0.92 20.38
N GLY A 250 1.22 0.39 21.30
CA GLY A 250 0.69 -0.98 21.17
C GLY A 250 -0.14 -1.22 19.91
N ILE A 251 -0.93 -0.25 19.46
CA ILE A 251 -1.64 -0.33 18.17
C ILE A 251 -0.64 -0.43 17.02
N VAL A 252 0.38 0.43 17.01
CA VAL A 252 1.41 0.45 15.96
C VAL A 252 2.17 -0.88 15.90
N VAL A 253 2.55 -1.43 17.05
CA VAL A 253 3.19 -2.74 17.15
C VAL A 253 2.31 -3.83 16.51
N ALA A 254 1.03 -3.89 16.88
CA ALA A 254 0.10 -4.86 16.32
C ALA A 254 -0.09 -4.67 14.81
N THR A 255 -0.23 -3.44 14.33
CA THR A 255 -0.33 -3.13 12.90
C THR A 255 0.91 -3.58 12.12
N VAL A 256 2.12 -3.41 12.66
CA VAL A 256 3.34 -3.94 12.00
C VAL A 256 3.32 -5.47 11.98
N MET A 257 2.88 -6.14 13.05
CA MET A 257 2.71 -7.60 13.05
C MET A 257 1.70 -8.08 12.00
N GLU A 258 0.59 -7.36 11.81
CA GLU A 258 -0.42 -7.69 10.79
C GLU A 258 0.08 -7.41 9.37
N LEU A 259 0.91 -6.37 9.18
CA LEU A 259 1.59 -6.10 7.91
C LEU A 259 2.62 -7.18 7.56
N ILE A 260 3.31 -7.76 8.57
CA ILE A 260 4.24 -8.87 8.36
C ILE A 260 3.54 -10.06 7.68
N ASP A 261 2.29 -10.34 8.04
CA ASP A 261 1.43 -11.38 7.43
C ASP A 261 0.97 -11.04 6.00
N SER A 262 1.22 -9.81 5.54
CA SER A 262 0.76 -9.27 4.26
C SER A 262 1.95 -8.65 3.48
N PRO A 263 2.92 -9.45 2.98
CA PRO A 263 4.19 -8.94 2.46
C PRO A 263 4.05 -7.91 1.33
N ASP A 264 3.06 -8.09 0.46
CA ASP A 264 2.82 -7.15 -0.65
C ASP A 264 2.28 -5.80 -0.18
N TRP A 265 1.55 -5.78 0.94
CA TRP A 265 1.11 -4.57 1.63
C TRP A 265 2.27 -3.94 2.41
N LEU A 266 3.08 -4.75 3.08
CA LEU A 266 4.29 -4.29 3.74
C LEU A 266 5.25 -3.63 2.74
N ALA A 267 5.37 -4.14 1.52
CA ALA A 267 6.22 -3.60 0.47
C ALA A 267 5.83 -2.20 -0.02
N GLN A 268 4.61 -1.73 0.29
CA GLN A 268 4.14 -0.42 -0.16
C GLN A 268 4.96 0.70 0.50
N ALA A 269 5.24 1.76 -0.26
CA ALA A 269 6.09 2.86 0.21
C ALA A 269 5.52 3.60 1.44
N ASP A 270 4.19 3.68 1.60
CA ASP A 270 3.56 4.23 2.80
C ASP A 270 3.64 3.29 4.01
N ALA A 271 3.52 1.98 3.82
CA ALA A 271 3.77 0.97 4.85
C ALA A 271 5.23 0.98 5.33
N GLN A 272 6.19 1.10 4.41
CA GLN A 272 7.62 1.20 4.75
C GLN A 272 7.92 2.46 5.60
N ARG A 273 7.28 3.59 5.30
CA ARG A 273 7.39 4.80 6.14
C ARG A 273 6.83 4.58 7.55
N PHE A 274 5.69 3.91 7.64
CA PHE A 274 5.08 3.56 8.92
C PHE A 274 5.98 2.63 9.73
N VAL A 275 6.65 1.67 9.08
CA VAL A 275 7.66 0.80 9.71
C VAL A 275 8.88 1.60 10.18
N ASP A 276 9.37 2.56 9.39
CA ASP A 276 10.48 3.41 9.80
C ASP A 276 10.12 4.23 11.05
N ASP A 277 8.93 4.85 11.09
CA ASP A 277 8.42 5.60 12.25
C ASP A 277 8.28 4.69 13.49
N TYR A 278 7.80 3.47 13.30
CA TYR A 278 7.73 2.44 14.34
C TYR A 278 9.11 2.12 14.92
N LEU A 279 10.10 1.82 14.07
CA LEU A 279 11.44 1.48 14.50
C LEU A 279 12.12 2.66 15.20
N ASP A 280 11.92 3.88 14.71
CA ASP A 280 12.45 5.08 15.36
C ASP A 280 11.81 5.27 16.74
N ARG A 281 10.51 4.98 16.89
CA ARG A 281 9.85 4.98 18.21
C ARG A 281 10.38 3.88 19.13
N MET A 282 10.65 2.68 18.63
CA MET A 282 11.30 1.62 19.43
C MET A 282 12.66 2.07 19.98
N ARG A 283 13.46 2.77 19.17
CA ARG A 283 14.78 3.28 19.60
C ARG A 283 14.67 4.29 20.72
N ILE A 284 13.62 5.11 20.73
CA ILE A 284 13.34 6.05 21.82
C ILE A 284 12.96 5.30 23.10
N LEU A 285 12.18 4.22 22.99
CA LEU A 285 11.68 3.45 24.13
C LEU A 285 12.70 2.46 24.72
N ALA A 286 13.64 1.99 23.90
CA ALA A 286 14.69 1.02 24.25
C ALA A 286 16.02 1.41 23.61
N PRO A 287 16.64 2.52 24.04
CA PRO A 287 17.88 3.02 23.44
C PRO A 287 19.07 2.05 23.60
N ASP A 288 19.05 1.20 24.62
CA ASP A 288 20.00 0.12 24.86
C ASP A 288 19.92 -1.01 23.82
N ARG A 289 18.85 -1.06 23.00
CA ARG A 289 18.62 -2.05 21.94
C ARG A 289 18.76 -1.46 20.54
N ALA A 290 19.41 -0.31 20.39
CA ALA A 290 19.49 0.41 19.10
C ALA A 290 20.03 -0.45 17.94
N ASP A 291 21.03 -1.30 18.20
CA ASP A 291 21.62 -2.18 17.17
C ASP A 291 20.67 -3.30 16.74
N GLU A 292 19.95 -3.90 17.69
CA GLU A 292 18.93 -4.92 17.41
C GLU A 292 17.78 -4.32 16.59
N ILE A 293 17.33 -3.11 16.94
CA ILE A 293 16.29 -2.39 16.19
C ILE A 293 16.80 -2.03 14.77
N ALA A 294 18.05 -1.59 14.63
CA ALA A 294 18.65 -1.32 13.32
C ALA A 294 18.71 -2.58 12.45
N SER A 295 18.97 -3.75 13.05
CA SER A 295 19.00 -5.03 12.35
C SER A 295 17.61 -5.54 11.90
N LEU A 296 16.54 -5.03 12.51
CA LEU A 296 15.16 -5.37 12.14
C LEU A 296 14.71 -4.65 10.87
N ARG A 297 15.19 -3.43 10.62
CA ARG A 297 14.80 -2.62 9.45
C ARG A 297 14.89 -3.36 8.11
N PRO A 298 16.02 -4.01 7.73
CA PRO A 298 16.09 -4.73 6.46
C PRO A 298 15.14 -5.94 6.41
N GLN A 299 14.80 -6.55 7.55
CA GLN A 299 13.89 -7.70 7.61
C GLN A 299 12.43 -7.31 7.34
N LEU A 300 12.06 -6.04 7.54
CA LEU A 300 10.70 -5.54 7.38
C LEU A 300 10.43 -4.87 6.02
N ARG A 301 11.27 -5.09 4.99
CA ARG A 301 11.13 -4.43 3.68
C ARG A 301 10.09 -5.02 2.72
N GLY A 302 9.50 -6.18 3.03
CA GLY A 302 8.44 -6.80 2.23
C GLY A 302 8.84 -7.17 0.78
N ASP A 303 10.13 -7.28 0.47
CA ASP A 303 10.58 -7.56 -0.90
C ASP A 303 10.44 -9.05 -1.31
N ARG A 304 10.93 -9.42 -2.51
CA ARG A 304 10.84 -10.80 -3.01
C ARG A 304 11.61 -11.83 -2.20
N SER A 305 12.57 -11.39 -1.40
CA SER A 305 13.35 -12.22 -0.48
C SER A 305 12.81 -12.16 0.96
N TYR A 306 11.61 -11.60 1.14
CA TYR A 306 10.99 -11.46 2.45
C TYR A 306 10.76 -12.82 3.12
N ASP A 307 11.45 -13.02 4.24
CA ASP A 307 11.25 -14.17 5.13
C ASP A 307 10.27 -13.76 6.23
N HIS A 308 9.00 -14.10 5.99
CA HIS A 308 7.89 -13.87 6.90
C HIS A 308 8.19 -14.34 8.33
N ASP A 309 8.69 -15.57 8.48
CA ASP A 309 8.86 -16.19 9.78
C ASP A 309 10.04 -15.58 10.54
N ALA A 310 11.13 -15.25 9.83
CA ALA A 310 12.25 -14.53 10.43
C ALA A 310 11.84 -13.13 10.90
N ALA A 311 11.15 -12.37 10.04
CA ALA A 311 10.65 -11.03 10.38
C ALA A 311 9.70 -11.08 11.59
N GLY A 312 8.73 -11.99 11.59
CA GLY A 312 7.78 -12.19 12.68
C GLY A 312 8.46 -12.56 14.00
N ARG A 313 9.42 -13.50 13.98
CA ARG A 313 10.18 -13.89 15.18
C ARG A 313 11.05 -12.75 15.71
N ALA A 314 11.79 -12.06 14.84
CA ALA A 314 12.68 -10.97 15.24
C ALA A 314 11.88 -9.81 15.86
N ASN A 315 10.78 -9.41 15.21
CA ASN A 315 9.91 -8.37 15.73
C ASN A 315 9.27 -8.77 17.08
N SER A 316 8.73 -9.99 17.17
CA SER A 316 8.07 -10.48 18.40
C SER A 316 9.03 -10.60 19.58
N ALA A 317 10.26 -11.06 19.35
CA ALA A 317 11.29 -11.15 20.38
C ALA A 317 11.61 -9.77 20.96
N LEU A 318 11.85 -8.79 20.08
CA LEU A 318 12.20 -7.43 20.49
C LEU A 318 11.04 -6.71 21.20
N VAL A 319 9.82 -6.82 20.67
CA VAL A 319 8.60 -6.30 21.32
C VAL A 319 8.40 -6.95 22.69
N GLY A 320 8.58 -8.26 22.79
CA GLY A 320 8.44 -9.01 24.04
C GLY A 320 9.37 -8.51 25.13
N GLU A 321 10.62 -8.20 24.79
CA GLU A 321 11.59 -7.63 25.73
C GLU A 321 11.22 -6.20 26.15
N ILE A 322 10.78 -5.35 25.21
CA ILE A 322 10.30 -3.98 25.52
C ILE A 322 9.09 -4.02 26.46
N VAL A 323 8.13 -4.90 26.19
CA VAL A 323 6.92 -5.06 27.00
C VAL A 323 7.26 -5.57 28.41
N LYS A 324 8.11 -6.61 28.53
CA LYS A 324 8.51 -7.16 29.83
C LYS A 324 9.28 -6.17 30.68
N ALA A 325 10.18 -5.39 30.07
CA ALA A 325 11.04 -4.45 30.80
C ALA A 325 10.27 -3.30 31.46
N GLN A 326 9.02 -3.04 31.05
CA GLN A 326 8.29 -1.83 31.43
C GLN A 326 6.95 -2.09 32.11
N SER A 327 6.90 -2.92 33.15
CA SER A 327 5.68 -3.46 33.80
C SER A 327 4.35 -2.72 33.57
N ALA A 328 4.19 -1.45 33.99
CA ALA A 328 2.94 -0.70 33.77
C ALA A 328 2.74 -0.25 32.30
N ARG A 329 3.77 0.31 31.65
CA ARG A 329 3.72 0.68 30.22
C ARG A 329 3.51 -0.55 29.34
N GLY A 330 4.25 -1.62 29.60
CA GLY A 330 4.19 -2.89 28.91
C GLY A 330 2.80 -3.51 28.95
N LYS A 331 2.11 -3.47 30.10
CA LYS A 331 0.70 -3.88 30.17
C LYS A 331 -0.20 -3.03 29.28
N ARG A 332 -0.08 -1.70 29.30
CA ARG A 332 -0.86 -0.81 28.42
C ARG A 332 -0.61 -1.07 26.93
N ILE A 333 0.65 -1.29 26.56
CA ILE A 333 1.05 -1.71 25.21
C ILE A 333 0.36 -3.04 24.86
N ALA A 334 0.45 -4.05 25.72
CA ALA A 334 -0.11 -5.38 25.49
C ALA A 334 -1.64 -5.37 25.36
N VAL A 335 -2.34 -4.58 26.18
CA VAL A 335 -3.80 -4.40 26.10
C VAL A 335 -4.19 -3.76 24.78
N ALA A 336 -3.47 -2.73 24.34
CA ALA A 336 -3.73 -2.09 23.05
C ALA A 336 -3.39 -2.99 21.85
N MET A 337 -2.34 -3.81 21.96
CA MET A 337 -2.04 -4.85 20.98
C MET A 337 -3.20 -5.85 20.89
N ALA A 338 -3.71 -6.34 22.01
CA ALA A 338 -4.84 -7.27 22.05
C ALA A 338 -6.13 -6.65 21.45
N ALA A 339 -6.39 -5.38 21.74
CA ALA A 339 -7.51 -4.63 21.16
C ALA A 339 -7.41 -4.53 19.64
N THR A 340 -6.21 -4.27 19.12
CA THR A 340 -5.96 -4.16 17.67
C THR A 340 -6.11 -5.52 16.99
N GLN A 341 -5.42 -6.53 17.54
CA GLN A 341 -5.43 -7.92 17.05
C GLN A 341 -6.81 -8.55 17.08
N MET A 342 -7.73 -8.11 17.94
CA MET A 342 -9.12 -8.57 17.91
C MET A 342 -9.79 -8.31 16.56
N THR A 343 -9.48 -7.18 15.92
CA THR A 343 -10.01 -6.82 14.59
C THR A 343 -9.50 -7.77 13.52
N TYR A 344 -8.19 -7.98 13.49
CA TYR A 344 -7.50 -8.82 12.52
C TYR A 344 -7.84 -10.31 12.73
N SER A 345 -7.85 -10.78 13.99
CA SER A 345 -8.26 -12.13 14.34
C SER A 345 -9.71 -12.40 13.91
N ALA A 346 -10.64 -11.46 14.13
CA ALA A 346 -12.04 -11.65 13.79
C ALA A 346 -12.34 -11.64 12.29
N SER A 347 -11.65 -10.78 11.52
CA SER A 347 -11.90 -10.61 10.09
C SER A 347 -11.02 -11.50 9.22
N ILE A 348 -9.75 -11.71 9.61
CA ILE A 348 -8.76 -12.43 8.82
C ILE A 348 -8.55 -13.84 9.36
N LEU A 349 -8.05 -14.01 10.59
CA LEU A 349 -7.64 -15.35 11.05
C LEU A 349 -8.83 -16.27 11.33
N ARG A 350 -9.96 -15.69 11.79
CA ARG A 350 -11.16 -16.38 12.27
C ARG A 350 -10.85 -17.51 13.25
N ASP A 351 -9.88 -17.27 14.13
CA ASP A 351 -9.42 -18.24 15.12
C ASP A 351 -10.17 -18.05 16.45
N GLN A 352 -11.08 -18.97 16.74
CA GLN A 352 -12.03 -18.84 17.85
C GLN A 352 -11.34 -18.89 19.22
N PRO A 353 -10.39 -19.82 19.48
CA PRO A 353 -9.50 -19.74 20.64
C PRO A 353 -8.86 -18.36 20.81
N SER A 354 -8.21 -17.82 19.78
CA SER A 354 -7.55 -16.51 19.88
C SER A 354 -8.55 -15.38 20.16
N ALA A 355 -9.69 -15.33 19.46
CA ALA A 355 -10.70 -14.29 19.70
C ALA A 355 -11.26 -14.32 21.13
N GLY A 356 -11.50 -15.52 21.66
CA GLY A 356 -11.93 -15.72 23.05
C GLY A 356 -10.87 -15.26 24.07
N GLU A 357 -9.60 -15.60 23.86
CA GLU A 357 -8.51 -15.18 24.74
C GLU A 357 -8.26 -13.67 24.68
N LEU A 358 -8.30 -13.06 23.49
CA LEU A 358 -8.18 -11.60 23.33
C LEU A 358 -9.31 -10.87 24.08
N ALA A 359 -10.55 -11.35 23.97
CA ALA A 359 -11.68 -10.77 24.68
C ALA A 359 -11.54 -10.90 26.21
N LYS A 360 -11.05 -12.04 26.71
CA LYS A 360 -10.76 -12.23 28.14
C LYS A 360 -9.67 -11.27 28.63
N VAL A 361 -8.57 -11.15 27.90
CA VAL A 361 -7.46 -10.24 28.23
C VAL A 361 -7.96 -8.80 28.33
N LEU A 362 -8.76 -8.36 27.36
CA LEU A 362 -9.34 -7.02 27.37
C LEU A 362 -10.30 -6.84 28.53
N ALA A 363 -11.24 -7.78 28.74
CA ALA A 363 -12.21 -7.71 29.82
C ALA A 363 -11.55 -7.66 31.21
N ALA A 364 -10.43 -8.34 31.40
CA ALA A 364 -9.72 -8.44 32.67
C ALA A 364 -8.79 -7.25 32.99
N SER A 365 -8.51 -6.35 32.04
CA SER A 365 -7.52 -5.28 32.23
C SER A 365 -8.14 -3.90 32.31
N ASP A 366 -7.92 -3.19 33.42
CA ASP A 366 -8.36 -1.81 33.66
C ASP A 366 -7.30 -0.74 33.29
N GLU A 367 -6.15 -1.17 32.77
CA GLU A 367 -4.96 -0.33 32.53
C GLU A 367 -5.22 0.86 31.58
N LEU A 368 -6.29 0.80 30.78
CA LEU A 368 -6.70 1.82 29.82
C LEU A 368 -8.06 2.46 30.15
N ASP A 369 -8.67 2.17 31.30
CA ASP A 369 -10.00 2.71 31.67
C ASP A 369 -10.01 4.23 31.84
N ALA A 370 -8.84 4.86 32.03
CA ALA A 370 -8.69 6.31 32.03
C ALA A 370 -8.95 6.96 30.65
N ILE A 371 -8.93 6.18 29.56
CA ILE A 371 -9.31 6.65 28.22
C ILE A 371 -10.85 6.73 28.18
N PRO A 372 -11.44 7.91 27.88
CA PRO A 372 -12.90 8.07 27.89
C PRO A 372 -13.61 7.01 27.03
N GLY A 373 -14.57 6.30 27.63
CA GLY A 373 -15.37 5.26 26.97
C GLY A 373 -14.70 3.88 26.87
N PHE A 374 -13.42 3.74 27.23
CA PHE A 374 -12.71 2.47 27.18
C PHE A 374 -13.28 1.44 28.16
N GLN A 375 -13.55 1.84 29.41
CA GLN A 375 -14.18 0.98 30.41
C GLN A 375 -15.50 0.38 29.93
N SER A 376 -16.37 1.19 29.32
CA SER A 376 -17.65 0.70 28.79
C SER A 376 -17.46 -0.27 27.62
N ALA A 377 -16.49 -0.01 26.74
CA ALA A 377 -16.15 -0.92 25.65
C ALA A 377 -15.57 -2.24 26.17
N ARG A 378 -14.70 -2.19 27.18
CA ARG A 378 -14.14 -3.35 27.88
C ARG A 378 -15.21 -4.27 28.45
N ILE A 379 -16.16 -3.70 29.19
CA ILE A 379 -17.27 -4.46 29.78
C ILE A 379 -18.11 -5.13 28.67
N ALA A 380 -18.38 -4.41 27.58
CA ALA A 380 -19.14 -4.96 26.46
C ALA A 380 -18.37 -6.08 25.72
N ALA A 381 -17.04 -5.98 25.59
CA ALA A 381 -16.23 -7.01 24.95
C ALA A 381 -16.32 -8.37 25.66
N GLY A 382 -16.43 -8.37 26.99
CA GLY A 382 -16.59 -9.59 27.79
C GLY A 382 -17.93 -10.31 27.58
N ALA A 383 -18.91 -9.66 26.95
CA ALA A 383 -20.22 -10.24 26.63
C ALA A 383 -20.31 -10.79 25.19
N VAL A 384 -19.28 -10.60 24.36
CA VAL A 384 -19.27 -11.08 22.98
C VAL A 384 -19.02 -12.60 22.97
N ALA A 385 -19.89 -13.34 22.28
CA ALA A 385 -19.71 -14.77 22.11
C ALA A 385 -18.45 -15.05 21.25
N PRO A 386 -17.61 -16.06 21.58
CA PRO A 386 -16.38 -16.32 20.83
C PRO A 386 -16.55 -16.56 19.32
N SER A 387 -17.75 -16.96 18.88
CA SER A 387 -18.09 -17.19 17.47
C SER A 387 -18.71 -15.98 16.76
N ASP A 388 -18.96 -14.87 17.46
CA ASP A 388 -19.54 -13.65 16.88
C ASP A 388 -18.45 -12.75 16.30
N TRP A 389 -17.94 -13.14 15.13
CA TRP A 389 -16.86 -12.45 14.42
C TRP A 389 -17.15 -10.98 14.16
N ALA A 390 -18.38 -10.67 13.73
CA ALA A 390 -18.76 -9.30 13.42
C ALA A 390 -18.77 -8.42 14.68
N ALA A 391 -19.21 -8.94 15.83
CA ALA A 391 -19.13 -8.22 17.10
C ALA A 391 -17.69 -8.04 17.57
N HIS A 392 -16.83 -9.07 17.47
CA HIS A 392 -15.41 -8.94 17.77
C HIS A 392 -14.71 -7.89 16.88
N TYR A 393 -14.97 -7.91 15.57
CA TYR A 393 -14.43 -6.93 14.63
C TYR A 393 -14.84 -5.50 15.02
N ARG A 394 -16.14 -5.25 15.20
CA ARG A 394 -16.64 -3.92 15.61
C ARG A 394 -16.07 -3.48 16.95
N MET A 395 -15.84 -4.41 17.87
CA MET A 395 -15.26 -4.12 19.17
C MET A 395 -13.78 -3.74 19.06
N GLY A 396 -12.99 -4.49 18.28
CA GLY A 396 -11.59 -4.16 18.00
C GLY A 396 -11.44 -2.78 17.35
N VAL A 397 -12.25 -2.49 16.32
CA VAL A 397 -12.33 -1.16 15.68
C VAL A 397 -12.67 -0.09 16.72
N ARG A 398 -13.66 -0.33 17.59
CA ARG A 398 -14.06 0.63 18.62
C ARG A 398 -12.92 0.92 19.60
N PHE A 399 -12.17 -0.09 20.04
CA PHE A 399 -11.03 0.14 20.94
C PHE A 399 -9.93 0.97 20.29
N VAL A 400 -9.58 0.66 19.05
CA VAL A 400 -8.60 1.43 18.28
C VAL A 400 -9.05 2.88 18.14
N ASP A 401 -10.31 3.12 17.79
CA ASP A 401 -10.89 4.47 17.72
C ASP A 401 -10.79 5.24 19.05
N LEU A 402 -11.10 4.59 20.17
CA LEU A 402 -11.03 5.22 21.50
C LEU A 402 -9.60 5.61 21.87
N ILE A 403 -8.64 4.72 21.65
CA ILE A 403 -7.21 4.98 21.91
C ILE A 403 -6.68 6.08 20.98
N MET A 404 -7.04 6.03 19.69
CA MET A 404 -6.59 7.02 18.71
C MET A 404 -7.19 8.40 18.96
N LYS A 405 -8.43 8.51 19.43
CA LYS A 405 -9.07 9.79 19.78
C LYS A 405 -8.64 10.33 21.15
N GLY A 406 -8.23 9.46 22.07
CA GLY A 406 -7.79 9.83 23.42
C GLY A 406 -6.69 10.90 23.40
N GLY A 407 -6.84 11.95 24.23
CA GLY A 407 -5.85 13.04 24.35
C GLY A 407 -6.03 14.22 23.37
N SER A 408 -7.14 14.29 22.63
CA SER A 408 -7.43 15.40 21.69
C SER A 408 -8.31 16.53 22.28
N ASN A 409 -8.25 16.74 23.61
CA ASN A 409 -9.07 17.74 24.30
C ASN A 409 -8.50 19.15 24.20
#